data_AF-A0A7V0JJM4-F1
#
_entry.id   AF-A0A7V0JJM4-F1
#
_cell.length_a   1.000
_cell.length_b   1.000
_cell.length_c   1.000
_cell.angle_alpha   90.00
_cell.angle_beta   90.00
_cell.angle_gamma   90.00
#
_symmetry.space_group_name_H-M   'P 1'
#
loop_
_entity.id
_entity.type
_entity.pdbx_description
1 polymer ?
#
loop_
_entity_poly.entity_id
_entity_poly.type
_entity_poly.pdbx_seq_one_letter_code
_entity_poly.pdbx_strand_id
1 'polypeptide(L)'
;MNKPQPESLDHNADATAAVLVHAAAGSAFHLFHDKQFQQLAGFEQLSQAEQDRIFNELVVASVVLIMLVLEAPDLRVAGEFRNYLSDLNKRIPKAHVDHLKTLGVETQHLRDWEKLIAMRYEEYARDRHDVRAAAMEIESSEKGLDLDDLSKIQMLVPVQAVAIGCHHHICRGDTEGQDDLFKLTLRSLSRFYVELRVRLEGGRITPLTRVRVALKRILRRMRTGKK
;
A
#
# COMPACT_ATOMS: atom_id res chain seq x y z
N MET A 1 -8.67 -0.94 37.10
CA MET A 1 -8.18 -0.93 35.70
C MET A 1 -6.97 -0.03 35.63
N ASN A 2 -5.77 -0.59 35.48
CA ASN A 2 -4.57 0.22 35.28
C ASN A 2 -4.62 0.84 33.89
N LYS A 3 -4.63 2.17 33.80
CA LYS A 3 -4.36 2.87 32.53
C LYS A 3 -2.95 2.45 32.07
N PRO A 4 -2.76 2.00 30.83
CA PRO A 4 -1.43 1.74 30.31
C PRO A 4 -0.58 3.00 30.41
N GLN A 5 0.65 2.87 30.93
CA GLN A 5 1.56 4.00 31.10
C GLN A 5 1.95 4.59 29.74
N PRO A 6 2.05 5.93 29.61
CA PRO A 6 2.38 6.61 28.34
C PRO A 6 3.65 6.10 27.67
N GLU A 7 4.70 5.85 28.46
CA GLU A 7 5.99 5.32 27.97
C GLU A 7 5.85 3.93 27.30
N SER A 8 4.91 3.10 27.77
CA SER A 8 4.65 1.79 27.15
C SER A 8 3.95 1.91 25.80
N LEU A 9 3.09 2.92 25.63
CA LEU A 9 2.38 3.15 24.36
C LEU A 9 3.31 3.73 23.30
N ASP A 10 4.21 4.65 23.69
CA ASP A 10 5.22 5.23 22.81
C ASP A 10 6.26 4.20 22.36
N HIS A 11 6.80 3.39 23.28
CA HIS A 11 7.70 2.30 22.93
C HIS A 11 7.02 1.27 22.01
N ASN A 12 5.73 1.01 22.23
CA ASN A 12 4.95 0.13 21.35
C ASN A 12 4.74 0.75 19.95
N ALA A 13 4.65 2.08 19.82
CA ALA A 13 4.50 2.74 18.53
C ALA A 13 5.77 2.64 17.67
N ASP A 14 6.96 2.85 18.26
CA ASP A 14 8.24 2.69 17.52
C ASP A 14 8.46 1.25 17.05
N ALA A 15 8.24 0.28 17.94
CA ALA A 15 8.34 -1.13 17.58
C ALA A 15 7.33 -1.51 16.47
N THR A 16 6.09 -1.01 16.58
CA THR A 16 5.06 -1.25 15.56
C THR A 16 5.42 -0.61 14.23
N ALA A 17 5.96 0.62 14.24
CA ALA A 17 6.42 1.30 13.03
C ALA A 17 7.52 0.49 12.32
N ALA A 18 8.51 0.00 13.07
CA ALA A 18 9.57 -0.84 12.53
C ALA A 18 9.02 -2.14 11.89
N VAL A 19 8.08 -2.82 12.55
CA VAL A 19 7.43 -4.03 12.01
C VAL A 19 6.68 -3.73 10.71
N LEU A 20 5.95 -2.61 10.65
CA LEU A 20 5.19 -2.21 9.47
C LEU A 20 6.10 -1.88 8.30
N VAL A 21 7.18 -1.12 8.53
CA VAL A 21 8.19 -0.80 7.52
C VAL A 21 8.87 -2.07 6.99
N HIS A 22 9.22 -3.01 7.87
CA HIS A 22 9.80 -4.28 7.44
C HIS A 22 8.83 -5.09 6.58
N ALA A 23 7.53 -5.05 6.91
CA ALA A 23 6.50 -5.66 6.07
C ALA A 23 6.37 -4.98 4.70
N ALA A 24 6.52 -3.65 4.64
CA ALA A 24 6.54 -2.91 3.38
C ALA A 24 7.75 -3.30 2.50
N ALA A 25 8.95 -3.32 3.06
CA ALA A 25 10.16 -3.75 2.36
C ALA A 25 10.02 -5.20 1.86
N GLY A 26 9.48 -6.10 2.70
CA GLY A 26 9.18 -7.47 2.31
C GLY A 26 8.19 -7.55 1.15
N SER A 27 7.11 -6.76 1.16
CA SER A 27 6.13 -6.71 0.07
C SER A 27 6.77 -6.26 -1.25
N ALA A 28 7.55 -5.18 -1.21
CA ALA A 28 8.27 -4.66 -2.37
C ALA A 28 9.26 -5.69 -2.94
N PHE A 29 10.04 -6.34 -2.06
CA PHE A 29 11.00 -7.37 -2.44
C PHE A 29 10.33 -8.56 -3.17
N HIS A 30 9.18 -9.03 -2.68
CA HIS A 30 8.45 -10.11 -3.35
C HIS A 30 8.01 -9.75 -4.77
N LEU A 31 7.58 -8.51 -5.02
CA LEU A 31 7.20 -8.06 -6.36
C LEU A 31 8.43 -7.85 -7.25
N PHE A 32 9.50 -7.25 -6.71
CA PHE A 32 10.74 -7.01 -7.42
C PHE A 32 11.40 -8.30 -7.94
N HIS A 33 11.25 -9.41 -7.20
CA HIS A 33 11.73 -10.73 -7.60
C HIS A 33 10.71 -11.58 -8.37
N ASP A 34 9.51 -11.06 -8.64
CA ASP A 34 8.54 -11.75 -9.47
C ASP A 34 9.02 -11.74 -10.93
N LYS A 35 9.19 -12.93 -11.52
CA LYS A 35 9.74 -13.05 -12.89
C LYS A 35 8.87 -12.36 -13.94
N GLN A 36 7.55 -12.37 -13.76
CA GLN A 36 6.64 -11.72 -14.69
C GLN A 36 6.76 -10.20 -14.57
N PHE A 37 6.89 -9.68 -13.35
CA PHE A 37 7.17 -8.27 -13.11
C PHE A 37 8.50 -7.85 -13.73
N GLN A 38 9.58 -8.60 -13.51
CA GLN A 38 10.91 -8.30 -14.07
C GLN A 38 10.89 -8.26 -15.60
N GLN A 39 10.20 -9.21 -16.23
CA GLN A 39 10.03 -9.25 -17.68
C GLN A 39 9.26 -8.03 -18.20
N LEU A 40 8.11 -7.72 -17.59
CA LEU A 40 7.26 -6.60 -18.00
C LEU A 40 7.93 -5.24 -17.76
N ALA A 41 8.70 -5.11 -16.69
CA ALA A 41 9.49 -3.92 -16.39
C ALA A 41 10.81 -3.86 -17.19
N GLY A 42 11.10 -4.84 -18.04
CA GLY A 42 12.24 -4.83 -18.95
C GLY A 42 13.61 -4.93 -18.28
N PHE A 43 13.71 -5.57 -17.10
CA PHE A 43 14.91 -5.53 -16.25
C PHE A 43 16.19 -5.96 -16.96
N GLU A 44 16.12 -6.91 -17.89
CA GLU A 44 17.27 -7.37 -18.69
C GLU A 44 17.97 -6.24 -19.48
N GLN A 45 17.24 -5.17 -19.78
CA GLN A 45 17.72 -4.02 -20.56
C GLN A 45 18.06 -2.82 -19.67
N LEU A 46 17.73 -2.89 -18.37
CA LEU A 46 17.95 -1.80 -17.42
C LEU A 46 19.31 -1.91 -16.75
N SER A 47 19.95 -0.76 -16.51
CA SER A 47 21.12 -0.69 -15.65
C SER A 47 20.76 -1.05 -14.21
N GLN A 48 21.75 -1.47 -13.41
CA GLN A 48 21.53 -1.74 -11.99
C GLN A 48 20.92 -0.54 -11.26
N ALA A 49 21.39 0.68 -11.56
CA ALA A 49 20.87 1.89 -10.97
C ALA A 49 19.38 2.11 -11.25
N GLU A 50 18.90 1.74 -12.44
CA GLU A 50 17.50 1.85 -12.80
C GLU A 50 16.64 0.75 -12.15
N GLN A 51 17.20 -0.46 -12.01
CA GLN A 51 16.56 -1.53 -11.23
C GLN A 51 16.43 -1.12 -9.76
N ASP A 52 17.48 -0.57 -9.17
CA ASP A 52 17.49 -0.08 -7.79
C ASP A 52 16.48 1.06 -7.60
N ARG A 53 16.35 1.96 -8.58
CA ARG A 53 15.31 3.00 -8.57
C ARG A 53 13.91 2.38 -8.55
N ILE A 54 13.63 1.39 -9.40
CA ILE A 54 12.34 0.70 -9.42
C ILE A 54 12.07 0.04 -8.06
N PHE A 55 13.07 -0.61 -7.48
CA PHE A 55 12.94 -1.18 -6.14
C PHE A 55 12.60 -0.12 -5.09
N ASN A 56 13.26 1.03 -5.14
CA ASN A 56 12.99 2.13 -4.23
C ASN A 56 11.54 2.64 -4.36
N GLU A 57 11.03 2.80 -5.59
CA GLU A 57 9.63 3.20 -5.81
C GLU A 57 8.64 2.17 -5.25
N LEU A 58 8.93 0.86 -5.35
CA LEU A 58 8.11 -0.20 -4.77
C LEU A 58 8.08 -0.15 -3.23
N VAL A 59 9.24 0.11 -2.62
CA VAL A 59 9.37 0.24 -1.16
C VAL A 59 8.61 1.47 -0.68
N VAL A 60 8.85 2.64 -1.29
CA VAL A 60 8.18 3.89 -0.90
C VAL A 60 6.68 3.78 -1.10
N ALA A 61 6.21 3.20 -2.20
CA ALA A 61 4.79 2.94 -2.41
C ALA A 61 4.17 2.11 -1.27
N SER A 62 4.85 1.05 -0.85
CA SER A 62 4.39 0.21 0.26
C SER A 62 4.40 0.94 1.61
N VAL A 63 5.40 1.79 1.85
CA VAL A 63 5.49 2.65 3.05
C VAL A 63 4.36 3.69 3.07
N VAL A 64 4.15 4.41 1.98
CA VAL A 64 3.08 5.43 1.86
C VAL A 64 1.71 4.78 1.97
N LEU A 65 1.52 3.57 1.43
CA LEU A 65 0.27 2.83 1.59
C LEU A 65 -0.06 2.55 3.07
N ILE A 66 0.94 2.26 3.91
CA ILE A 66 0.73 2.14 5.36
C ILE A 66 0.22 3.46 5.93
N MET A 67 0.89 4.57 5.61
CA MET A 67 0.54 5.91 6.12
C MET A 67 -0.91 6.27 5.75
N LEU A 68 -1.30 6.07 4.48
CA LEU A 68 -2.66 6.35 4.00
C LEU A 68 -3.71 5.42 4.62
N VAL A 69 -3.37 4.18 4.94
CA VAL A 69 -4.29 3.24 5.64
C VAL A 69 -4.49 3.66 7.09
N LEU A 70 -3.44 4.11 7.79
CA LEU A 70 -3.54 4.58 9.17
C LEU A 70 -4.43 5.83 9.30
N GLU A 71 -4.47 6.67 8.26
CA GLU A 71 -5.34 7.85 8.14
C GLU A 71 -6.76 7.54 7.66
N ALA A 72 -7.02 6.33 7.17
CA ALA A 72 -8.27 6.03 6.51
C ALA A 72 -9.47 6.19 7.48
N PRO A 73 -10.45 7.05 7.17
CA PRO A 73 -11.58 7.30 8.06
C PRO A 73 -12.46 6.06 8.23
N ASP A 74 -12.50 5.20 7.23
CA ASP A 74 -13.26 3.95 7.20
C ASP A 74 -12.53 2.75 7.85
N LEU A 75 -11.30 2.94 8.35
CA LEU A 75 -10.58 1.92 9.11
C LEU A 75 -11.34 1.56 10.39
N ARG A 76 -11.67 0.27 10.57
CA ARG A 76 -12.53 -0.21 11.66
C ARG A 76 -11.76 -0.46 12.94
N VAL A 77 -11.38 0.63 13.61
CA VAL A 77 -10.74 0.62 14.94
C VAL A 77 -11.58 1.40 15.95
N ALA A 78 -11.51 1.05 17.23
CA ALA A 78 -12.18 1.82 18.27
C ALA A 78 -11.59 3.24 18.34
N GLY A 79 -12.45 4.24 18.57
CA GLY A 79 -12.08 5.67 18.48
C GLY A 79 -10.88 6.06 19.36
N GLU A 80 -10.73 5.41 20.50
CA GLU A 80 -9.60 5.59 21.43
C GLU A 80 -8.23 5.26 20.81
N PHE A 81 -8.18 4.38 19.81
CA PHE A 81 -6.94 4.05 19.09
C PHE A 81 -6.59 5.04 17.97
N ARG A 82 -7.48 5.97 17.61
CA ARG A 82 -7.22 6.93 16.51
C ARG A 82 -6.02 7.83 16.79
N ASN A 83 -5.86 8.29 18.04
CA ASN A 83 -4.69 9.08 18.44
C ASN A 83 -3.40 8.25 18.32
N TYR A 84 -3.44 6.99 18.79
CA TYR A 84 -2.31 6.07 18.64
C TYR A 84 -1.94 5.83 17.17
N LEU A 85 -2.92 5.63 16.27
CA LEU A 85 -2.65 5.44 14.83
C LEU A 85 -2.07 6.70 14.18
N SER A 86 -2.54 7.89 14.57
CA SER A 86 -1.98 9.17 14.13
C SER A 86 -0.52 9.30 14.54
N ASP A 87 -0.19 8.97 15.79
CA ASP A 87 1.18 9.07 16.29
C ASP A 87 2.08 7.97 15.70
N LEU A 88 1.55 6.76 15.49
CA LEU A 88 2.21 5.69 14.75
C LEU A 88 2.57 6.14 13.32
N ASN A 89 1.63 6.77 12.61
CA ASN A 89 1.83 7.25 11.24
C ASN A 89 3.02 8.23 11.15
N LYS A 90 3.11 9.19 12.07
CA LYS A 90 4.24 10.14 12.14
C LYS A 90 5.60 9.46 12.33
N ARG A 91 5.62 8.26 12.91
CA ARG A 91 6.85 7.48 13.17
C ARG A 91 7.25 6.59 11.98
N ILE A 92 6.36 6.33 11.02
CA ILE A 92 6.62 5.43 9.88
C ILE A 92 7.83 5.88 9.03
N PRO A 93 7.94 7.14 8.58
CA PRO A 93 9.07 7.57 7.75
C PRO A 93 10.40 7.42 8.48
N LYS A 94 10.45 7.85 9.74
CA LYS A 94 11.64 7.72 10.59
C LYS A 94 12.03 6.27 10.80
N ALA A 95 11.07 5.38 11.07
CA ALA A 95 11.35 3.96 11.24
C ALA A 95 11.97 3.32 9.97
N HIS A 96 11.60 3.80 8.79
CA HIS A 96 12.24 3.38 7.54
C HIS A 96 13.69 3.85 7.42
N VAL A 97 13.93 5.13 7.71
CA VAL A 97 15.28 5.72 7.65
C VAL A 97 16.19 5.08 8.69
N ASP A 98 15.70 4.87 9.91
CA ASP A 98 16.43 4.17 10.97
C ASP A 98 16.76 2.73 10.56
N HIS A 99 15.83 2.03 9.88
CA HIS A 99 16.11 0.71 9.33
C HIS A 99 17.24 0.74 8.29
N LEU A 100 17.20 1.67 7.31
CA LEU A 100 18.27 1.82 6.32
C LEU A 100 19.63 2.15 6.97
N LYS A 101 19.61 2.98 8.02
CA LYS A 101 20.80 3.28 8.81
C LYS A 101 21.38 2.01 9.45
N THR A 102 20.54 1.11 9.96
CA THR A 102 21.01 -0.18 10.52
C THR A 102 21.64 -1.11 9.47
N LEU A 103 21.28 -0.94 8.19
CA LEU A 103 21.87 -1.66 7.06
C LEU A 103 23.17 -1.02 6.55
N GLY A 104 23.62 0.09 7.15
CA GLY A 104 24.87 0.76 6.79
C GLY A 104 24.73 1.81 5.68
N VAL A 105 23.51 2.24 5.34
CA VAL A 105 23.31 3.31 4.35
C VAL A 105 23.87 4.64 4.87
N GLU A 106 24.63 5.33 4.02
CA GLU A 106 25.26 6.60 4.36
C GLU A 106 24.25 7.72 4.66
N THR A 107 24.58 8.60 5.61
CA THR A 107 23.71 9.70 6.07
C THR A 107 23.19 10.59 4.95
N GLN A 108 23.96 10.80 3.89
CA GLN A 108 23.52 11.60 2.74
C GLN A 108 22.29 11.00 2.07
N HIS A 109 22.28 9.68 1.86
CA HIS A 109 21.17 8.96 1.24
C HIS A 109 19.96 8.84 2.18
N LEU A 110 20.17 8.81 3.50
CA LEU A 110 19.09 8.81 4.48
C LEU A 110 18.18 10.04 4.35
N ARG A 111 18.77 11.22 4.08
CA ARG A 111 18.00 12.47 3.85
C ARG A 111 17.20 12.42 2.56
N ASP A 112 17.77 11.82 1.52
CA ASP A 112 17.07 11.64 0.24
C ASP A 112 15.85 10.74 0.41
N TRP A 113 15.95 9.70 1.24
CA TRP A 113 14.83 8.82 1.58
C TRP A 113 13.70 9.53 2.34
N GLU A 114 14.02 10.36 3.34
CA GLU A 114 13.02 11.18 4.04
C GLU A 114 12.25 12.07 3.07
N LYS A 115 12.99 12.75 2.19
CA LYS A 115 12.41 13.62 1.17
C LYS A 115 11.55 12.82 0.17
N LEU A 116 12.03 11.67 -0.29
CA LEU A 116 11.31 10.83 -1.25
C LEU A 116 9.99 10.33 -0.67
N ILE A 117 9.97 9.85 0.59
CA ILE A 117 8.76 9.41 1.27
C ILE A 117 7.76 10.56 1.39
N ALA A 118 8.22 11.74 1.83
CA ALA A 118 7.35 12.92 1.96
C ALA A 118 6.74 13.34 0.60
N MET A 119 7.57 13.41 -0.44
CA MET A 119 7.12 13.74 -1.79
C MET A 119 6.07 12.75 -2.31
N ARG A 120 6.33 11.44 -2.19
CA ARG A 120 5.38 10.41 -2.63
C ARG A 120 4.10 10.40 -1.80
N TYR A 121 4.18 10.65 -0.49
CA TYR A 121 3.01 10.80 0.36
C TYR A 121 2.13 11.96 -0.09
N GLU A 122 2.70 13.15 -0.30
CA GLU A 122 1.95 14.32 -0.75
C GLU A 122 1.30 14.12 -2.12
N GLU A 123 2.04 13.52 -3.05
CA GLU A 123 1.57 13.17 -4.38
C GLU A 123 0.37 12.22 -4.31
N TYR A 124 0.54 11.04 -3.70
CA TYR A 124 -0.52 10.03 -3.67
C TYR A 124 -1.72 10.46 -2.82
N ALA A 125 -1.50 11.27 -1.77
CA ALA A 125 -2.57 11.82 -0.94
C ALA A 125 -3.45 12.82 -1.71
N ARG A 126 -2.85 13.61 -2.61
CA ARG A 126 -3.54 14.58 -3.47
C ARG A 126 -4.43 13.87 -4.49
N ASP A 127 -3.93 12.82 -5.10
CA ASP A 127 -4.61 12.09 -6.18
C ASP A 127 -5.84 11.29 -5.68
N ARG A 128 -6.01 11.13 -4.36
CA ARG A 128 -7.15 10.40 -3.78
C ARG A 128 -8.52 10.92 -4.24
N HIS A 129 -8.64 12.23 -4.45
CA HIS A 129 -9.90 12.83 -4.90
C HIS A 129 -10.23 12.44 -6.34
N ASP A 130 -9.25 12.50 -7.22
CA ASP A 130 -9.40 12.17 -8.64
C ASP A 130 -9.62 10.66 -8.82
N VAL A 131 -8.88 9.84 -8.08
CA VAL A 131 -9.08 8.37 -8.04
C VAL A 131 -10.49 8.02 -7.58
N ARG A 132 -11.00 8.69 -6.54
CA ARG A 132 -12.37 8.47 -6.07
C ARG A 132 -13.40 8.89 -7.11
N ALA A 133 -13.21 10.04 -7.74
CA ALA A 133 -14.11 10.55 -8.77
C ALA A 133 -14.16 9.60 -9.97
N ALA A 134 -13.01 9.16 -10.48
CA ALA A 134 -12.92 8.20 -11.57
C ALA A 134 -13.58 6.85 -11.22
N ALA A 135 -13.36 6.34 -10.00
CA ALA A 135 -14.01 5.11 -9.56
C ALA A 135 -15.53 5.25 -9.45
N MET A 136 -16.04 6.40 -9.02
CA MET A 136 -17.48 6.70 -9.01
C MET A 136 -18.05 6.76 -10.42
N GLU A 137 -17.36 7.41 -11.36
CA GLU A 137 -17.80 7.51 -12.75
C GLU A 137 -17.92 6.13 -13.40
N ILE A 138 -16.88 5.29 -13.26
CA ILE A 138 -16.85 3.91 -13.77
C ILE A 138 -18.02 3.10 -13.21
N GLU A 139 -18.18 3.06 -11.88
CA GLU A 139 -19.23 2.24 -11.25
C GLU A 139 -20.63 2.78 -11.59
N SER A 140 -20.78 4.10 -11.73
CA SER A 140 -22.06 4.73 -12.11
C SER A 140 -22.48 4.44 -13.56
N SER A 141 -21.51 4.14 -14.43
CA SER A 141 -21.77 3.81 -15.83
C SER A 141 -22.41 2.42 -16.01
N GLU A 142 -22.17 1.50 -15.06
CA GLU A 142 -22.72 0.14 -15.09
C GLU A 142 -24.05 0.03 -14.32
N LYS A 143 -24.24 0.84 -13.28
CA LYS A 143 -25.41 0.81 -12.39
C LYS A 143 -25.55 2.10 -11.57
N GLY A 144 -26.72 2.31 -10.95
CA GLY A 144 -26.87 3.38 -9.95
C GLY A 144 -26.03 3.10 -8.69
N LEU A 145 -25.37 4.13 -8.16
CA LEU A 145 -24.55 4.03 -6.94
C LEU A 145 -25.41 4.00 -5.68
N ASP A 146 -25.19 3.01 -4.83
CA ASP A 146 -25.72 2.98 -3.46
C ASP A 146 -24.63 3.29 -2.40
N LEU A 147 -25.03 3.31 -1.14
CA LEU A 147 -24.11 3.59 -0.02
C LEU A 147 -23.04 2.49 0.15
N ASP A 148 -23.35 1.24 -0.19
CA ASP A 148 -22.40 0.13 -0.10
C ASP A 148 -21.32 0.27 -1.19
N ASP A 149 -21.69 0.71 -2.40
CA ASP A 149 -20.76 1.01 -3.48
C ASP A 149 -19.84 2.18 -3.14
N LEU A 150 -20.39 3.29 -2.62
CA LEU A 150 -19.58 4.42 -2.15
C LEU A 150 -18.61 4.02 -1.04
N SER A 151 -19.04 3.15 -0.12
CA SER A 151 -18.18 2.62 0.93
C SER A 151 -17.04 1.75 0.37
N LYS A 152 -17.33 0.86 -0.59
CA LYS A 152 -16.30 0.04 -1.25
C LYS A 152 -15.31 0.89 -2.04
N ILE A 153 -15.79 1.90 -2.76
CA ILE A 153 -14.92 2.83 -3.49
C ILE A 153 -13.99 3.52 -2.50
N GLN A 154 -14.53 4.16 -1.46
CA GLN A 154 -13.74 4.86 -0.44
C GLN A 154 -12.69 3.95 0.21
N MET A 155 -13.04 2.70 0.46
CA MET A 155 -12.13 1.69 1.02
C MET A 155 -10.94 1.42 0.10
N LEU A 156 -11.12 1.43 -1.22
CA LEU A 156 -10.07 1.08 -2.20
C LEU A 156 -9.22 2.28 -2.67
N VAL A 157 -9.66 3.52 -2.41
CA VAL A 157 -8.94 4.74 -2.82
C VAL A 157 -7.46 4.72 -2.44
N PRO A 158 -7.04 4.38 -1.19
CA PRO A 158 -5.63 4.41 -0.83
C PRO A 158 -4.76 3.50 -1.71
N VAL A 159 -5.20 2.27 -1.96
CA VAL A 159 -4.40 1.33 -2.75
C VAL A 159 -4.40 1.67 -4.25
N GLN A 160 -5.51 2.22 -4.76
CA GLN A 160 -5.59 2.67 -6.14
C GLN A 160 -4.67 3.87 -6.39
N ALA A 161 -4.70 4.88 -5.52
CA ALA A 161 -3.84 6.06 -5.63
C ALA A 161 -2.36 5.70 -5.59
N VAL A 162 -1.95 4.85 -4.63
CA VAL A 162 -0.56 4.38 -4.55
C VAL A 162 -0.18 3.55 -5.77
N ALA A 163 -1.05 2.66 -6.26
CA ALA A 163 -0.73 1.82 -7.40
C ALA A 163 -0.56 2.64 -8.69
N ILE A 164 -1.41 3.65 -8.90
CA ILE A 164 -1.32 4.56 -10.06
C ILE A 164 -0.02 5.35 -10.00
N GLY A 165 0.26 6.02 -8.87
CA GLY A 165 1.48 6.81 -8.71
C GLY A 165 2.75 5.96 -8.79
N CYS A 166 2.77 4.79 -8.14
CA CYS A 166 3.90 3.86 -8.22
C CYS A 166 4.16 3.40 -9.65
N HIS A 167 3.11 3.03 -10.39
CA HIS A 167 3.24 2.64 -11.80
C HIS A 167 3.76 3.80 -12.66
N HIS A 168 3.23 5.01 -12.46
CA HIS A 168 3.74 6.21 -13.12
C HIS A 168 5.25 6.39 -12.87
N HIS A 169 5.72 6.27 -11.63
CA HIS A 169 7.15 6.39 -11.33
C HIS A 169 7.98 5.24 -11.88
N ILE A 170 7.51 3.99 -11.80
CA ILE A 170 8.21 2.84 -12.41
C ILE A 170 8.43 3.09 -13.90
N CYS A 171 7.40 3.56 -14.61
CA CYS A 171 7.43 3.85 -16.03
C CYS A 171 8.02 5.22 -16.40
N ARG A 172 8.47 6.03 -15.43
CA ARG A 172 8.92 7.43 -15.65
C ARG A 172 7.88 8.29 -16.38
N GLY A 173 6.60 8.02 -16.13
CA GLY A 173 5.46 8.68 -16.76
C GLY A 173 5.03 8.10 -18.11
N ASP A 174 5.81 7.20 -18.71
CA ASP A 174 5.46 6.54 -19.96
C ASP A 174 4.61 5.28 -19.71
N THR A 175 3.35 5.49 -19.36
CA THR A 175 2.45 4.41 -18.93
C THR A 175 1.70 3.72 -20.08
N GLU A 176 1.82 4.24 -21.31
CA GLU A 176 1.11 3.70 -22.47
C GLU A 176 1.60 2.29 -22.81
N GLY A 177 0.66 1.35 -22.99
CA GLY A 177 0.97 -0.06 -23.26
C GLY A 177 1.51 -0.86 -22.05
N GLN A 178 1.60 -0.25 -20.86
CA GLN A 178 2.14 -0.87 -19.65
C GLN A 178 1.05 -1.40 -18.69
N ASP A 179 -0.16 -1.69 -19.21
CA ASP A 179 -1.32 -2.12 -18.42
C ASP A 179 -1.08 -3.39 -17.61
N ASP A 180 -0.33 -4.34 -18.16
CA ASP A 180 -0.06 -5.61 -17.46
C ASP A 180 0.93 -5.43 -16.31
N LEU A 181 1.90 -4.52 -16.46
CA LEU A 181 2.78 -4.11 -15.38
C LEU A 181 1.96 -3.42 -14.27
N PHE A 182 1.06 -2.51 -14.64
CA PHE A 182 0.14 -1.86 -13.70
C PHE A 182 -0.70 -2.90 -12.94
N LYS A 183 -1.32 -3.86 -13.64
CA LYS A 183 -2.14 -4.91 -13.01
C LYS A 183 -1.35 -5.74 -12.00
N LEU A 184 -0.09 -6.07 -12.27
CA LEU A 184 0.76 -6.78 -11.31
C LEU A 184 1.08 -5.92 -10.09
N THR A 185 1.47 -4.66 -10.29
CA THR A 185 1.73 -3.69 -9.21
C THR A 185 0.49 -3.51 -8.33
N LEU A 186 -0.67 -3.23 -8.93
CA LEU A 186 -1.95 -3.10 -8.24
C LEU A 186 -2.31 -4.38 -7.48
N ARG A 187 -2.12 -5.56 -8.07
CA ARG A 187 -2.41 -6.84 -7.42
C ARG A 187 -1.52 -7.07 -6.20
N SER A 188 -0.24 -6.76 -6.29
CA SER A 188 0.71 -6.89 -5.18
C SER A 188 0.34 -5.94 -4.04
N LEU A 189 0.18 -4.65 -4.35
CA LEU A 189 -0.21 -3.63 -3.37
C LEU A 189 -1.58 -3.92 -2.75
N SER A 190 -2.54 -4.43 -3.53
CA SER A 190 -3.85 -4.87 -3.01
C SER A 190 -3.74 -6.02 -2.03
N ARG A 191 -2.85 -6.98 -2.29
CA ARG A 191 -2.60 -8.07 -1.35
C ARG A 191 -2.01 -7.53 -0.05
N PHE A 192 -0.99 -6.68 -0.15
CA PHE A 192 -0.38 -6.06 1.03
C PHE A 192 -1.37 -5.21 1.82
N TYR A 193 -2.15 -4.38 1.14
CA TYR A 193 -3.24 -3.58 1.71
C TYR A 193 -4.24 -4.43 2.51
N VAL A 194 -4.72 -5.54 1.95
CA VAL A 194 -5.65 -6.44 2.66
C VAL A 194 -4.97 -7.07 3.88
N GLU A 195 -3.73 -7.53 3.75
CA GLU A 195 -2.98 -8.13 4.86
C GLU A 195 -2.75 -7.12 6.00
N LEU A 196 -2.42 -5.88 5.67
CA LEU A 196 -2.27 -4.77 6.60
C LEU A 196 -3.60 -4.44 7.30
N ARG A 197 -4.65 -4.18 6.52
CA ARG A 197 -5.93 -3.71 7.03
C ARG A 197 -6.61 -4.74 7.92
N VAL A 198 -6.59 -6.02 7.54
CA VAL A 198 -7.12 -7.10 8.39
C VAL A 198 -6.42 -7.16 9.73
N ARG A 199 -5.09 -6.96 9.78
CA ARG A 199 -4.34 -6.96 11.05
C ARG A 199 -4.67 -5.74 11.91
N LEU A 200 -4.76 -4.55 11.31
CA LEU A 200 -5.11 -3.31 12.02
C LEU A 200 -6.53 -3.33 12.58
N GLU A 201 -7.47 -3.96 11.86
CA GLU A 201 -8.86 -4.14 12.32
C GLU A 201 -9.02 -5.33 13.29
N GLY A 202 -7.93 -5.91 13.79
CA GLY A 202 -7.94 -7.01 14.77
C GLY A 202 -8.31 -8.39 14.21
N GLY A 203 -8.43 -8.51 12.89
CA GLY A 203 -8.71 -9.76 12.19
C GLY A 203 -7.48 -10.65 12.00
N ARG A 204 -7.73 -11.91 11.62
CA ARG A 204 -6.68 -12.87 11.25
C ARG A 204 -6.95 -13.46 9.87
N ILE A 205 -5.94 -13.44 9.01
CA ILE A 205 -6.00 -14.16 7.72
C ILE A 205 -5.63 -15.61 7.98
N THR A 206 -6.65 -16.46 8.10
CA THR A 206 -6.46 -17.90 8.23
C THR A 206 -6.45 -18.58 6.85
N PRO A 207 -5.90 -19.80 6.72
CA PRO A 207 -6.01 -20.59 5.49
C PRO A 207 -7.47 -20.77 5.04
N LEU A 208 -8.39 -20.93 5.99
CA LEU A 208 -9.83 -21.04 5.75
C LEU A 208 -10.40 -19.75 5.12
N THR A 209 -9.97 -18.58 5.58
CA THR A 209 -10.37 -17.29 4.97
C THR A 209 -9.92 -17.21 3.51
N ARG A 210 -8.69 -17.65 3.19
CA ARG A 210 -8.17 -17.69 1.80
C ARG A 210 -8.97 -18.64 0.91
N VAL A 211 -9.26 -19.85 1.40
CA VAL A 211 -10.10 -20.84 0.70
C VAL A 211 -11.50 -20.29 0.46
N ARG A 212 -12.11 -19.65 1.46
CA ARG A 212 -13.44 -19.04 1.35
C ARG A 212 -13.49 -17.92 0.32
N VAL A 213 -12.45 -17.09 0.24
CA VAL A 213 -12.33 -16.04 -0.78
C VAL A 213 -12.14 -16.64 -2.18
N ALA A 214 -11.32 -17.68 -2.30
CA ALA A 214 -11.12 -18.39 -3.57
C ALA A 214 -12.44 -19.01 -4.06
N LEU A 215 -13.18 -19.69 -3.18
CA LEU A 215 -14.51 -20.25 -3.48
C LEU A 215 -15.51 -19.16 -3.89
N LYS A 216 -15.54 -18.02 -3.18
CA LYS A 216 -16.39 -16.88 -3.57
C LYS A 216 -16.03 -16.33 -4.95
N ARG A 217 -14.75 -16.26 -5.32
CA ARG A 217 -14.34 -15.84 -6.68
C ARG A 217 -14.79 -16.83 -7.74
N ILE A 218 -14.67 -18.13 -7.49
CA ILE A 218 -15.15 -19.19 -8.39
C ILE A 218 -16.66 -19.07 -8.57
N LEU A 219 -17.42 -18.98 -7.48
CA LEU A 219 -18.87 -18.81 -7.50
C LEU A 219 -19.31 -17.52 -8.21
N ARG A 220 -18.58 -16.42 -8.02
CA ARG A 220 -18.85 -15.15 -8.71
C ARG A 220 -18.59 -15.26 -10.20
N ARG A 221 -17.47 -15.86 -10.62
CA ARG A 221 -17.17 -16.13 -12.04
C ARG A 221 -18.20 -17.05 -12.70
N MET A 222 -18.72 -18.05 -11.98
CA MET A 222 -19.81 -18.89 -12.46
C MET A 222 -21.13 -18.12 -12.59
N ARG A 223 -21.39 -17.14 -11.72
CA ARG A 223 -22.58 -16.27 -11.79
C ARG A 223 -22.49 -15.18 -12.86
N THR A 224 -21.30 -14.63 -13.09
CA THR A 224 -21.07 -13.59 -14.13
C THR A 224 -20.74 -14.19 -15.49
N GLY A 225 -20.65 -15.52 -15.61
CA GLY A 225 -20.46 -16.24 -16.86
C GLY A 225 -21.73 -16.28 -17.72
N LYS A 226 -22.12 -15.15 -18.30
CA LYS A 226 -22.54 -15.12 -19.70
C LYS A 226 -21.33 -14.68 -20.51
N LYS A 227 -21.05 -15.46 -21.56
CA LYS A 227 -19.91 -15.34 -22.48
C LYS A 227 -19.69 -13.92 -22.96
#